data_AF-A0AA39Q2C7-F1
#
_entry.id   AF-A0AA39Q2C7-F1
#
_cell.length_a   1.000
_cell.length_b   1.000
_cell.length_c   1.000
_cell.angle_alpha   90.00
_cell.angle_beta   90.00
_cell.angle_gamma   90.00
#
_symmetry.space_group_name_H-M   'P 1'
#
loop_
_entity.id
_entity.type
_entity.pdbx_description
1 polymer ?
#
loop_
_entity_poly.entity_id
_entity_poly.type
_entity_poly.pdbx_seq_one_letter_code
_entity_poly.pdbx_strand_id
1 'polypeptide(L)'
;MDKKFMNYAISELQKTVEEMLEINRRPQLRTEEHNAQTLFEMYKTQVREEARKRQKAIVPKIDREIKRLESEQGNIANDNNRDDNEKMRESGIISEWIQELNQKHHKKKRKNIRILHRLESETMSKTWTANGKEHKPRDQIRALQTNRTASNGDMNSKKMART
;
A
#
# COMPACT_ATOMS: atom_id res chain seq x y z
N MET A 1 8.34 9.94 -6.57
CA MET A 1 7.02 9.76 -7.22
C MET A 1 7.26 9.24 -8.62
N ASP A 2 6.34 8.43 -9.17
CA ASP A 2 6.43 7.93 -10.55
C ASP A 2 6.20 9.10 -11.54
N LYS A 3 7.29 9.58 -12.16
CA LYS A 3 7.25 10.72 -13.09
C LYS A 3 6.32 10.47 -14.27
N LYS A 4 6.24 9.22 -14.76
CA LYS A 4 5.40 8.85 -15.90
C LYS A 4 3.92 8.94 -15.54
N PHE A 5 3.54 8.58 -14.31
CA PHE A 5 2.17 8.77 -13.83
C PHE A 5 1.83 10.25 -13.65
N MET A 6 2.74 11.04 -13.08
CA MET A 6 2.51 12.47 -12.89
C MET A 6 2.30 13.20 -14.21
N ASN A 7 3.13 12.92 -15.22
CA ASN A 7 2.99 13.52 -16.55
C ASN A 7 1.66 13.14 -17.20
N TYR A 8 1.23 11.87 -17.07
CA TYR A 8 -0.08 11.43 -17.55
C TYR A 8 -1.24 12.17 -16.85
N ALA A 9 -1.20 12.27 -15.52
CA ALA A 9 -2.25 12.95 -14.77
C ALA A 9 -2.34 14.44 -15.14
N ILE A 10 -1.19 15.10 -15.35
CA ILE A 10 -1.13 16.51 -15.77
C ILE A 10 -1.68 16.67 -17.19
N SER A 11 -1.28 15.81 -18.14
CA SER A 11 -1.76 15.92 -19.52
C SER A 11 -3.27 15.69 -19.63
N GLU A 12 -3.81 14.72 -18.90
CA GLU A 12 -5.25 14.48 -18.88
C GLU A 12 -6.01 15.62 -18.19
N LEU A 13 -5.45 16.20 -17.13
CA LEU A 13 -6.05 17.37 -16.48
C LEU A 13 -6.11 18.56 -17.44
N GLN A 14 -5.04 18.81 -18.21
CA GLN A 14 -5.00 19.90 -19.18
C GLN A 14 -6.10 19.77 -20.24
N LYS A 15 -6.26 18.58 -20.83
CA LYS A 15 -7.34 18.29 -21.78
C LYS A 15 -8.72 18.51 -21.17
N THR A 16 -8.92 17.99 -19.95
CA THR A 16 -10.21 18.10 -19.26
C THR A 16 -10.54 19.57 -18.96
N VAL A 17 -9.57 20.37 -18.54
CA VAL A 17 -9.76 21.80 -18.29
C VAL A 17 -10.07 22.56 -19.57
N GLU A 18 -9.39 22.24 -20.67
CA GLU A 18 -9.66 22.84 -21.97
C GLU A 18 -11.11 22.58 -22.41
N GLU A 19 -11.56 21.33 -22.32
CA GLU A 19 -12.92 20.92 -22.65
C GLU A 19 -13.97 21.59 -21.73
N MET A 20 -13.68 21.71 -20.43
CA MET A 20 -14.53 22.48 -19.50
C MET A 20 -14.65 23.96 -19.88
N LEU A 21 -13.55 24.58 -20.31
CA LEU A 21 -13.55 25.97 -20.75
C LEU A 21 -14.34 26.13 -22.05
N GLU A 22 -14.28 25.17 -22.96
CA GLU A 22 -15.09 25.18 -24.19
C GLU A 22 -16.59 25.08 -23.89
N ILE A 23 -17.01 24.19 -23.00
CA ILE A 23 -18.42 24.09 -22.58
C ILE A 23 -18.90 25.39 -21.93
N ASN A 24 -18.07 26.03 -21.12
CA ASN A 24 -18.41 27.32 -20.50
C ASN A 24 -18.49 28.46 -21.53
N ARG A 25 -17.66 28.44 -22.58
CA ARG A 25 -17.71 29.43 -23.68
C ARG A 25 -18.89 29.21 -24.62
N ARG A 26 -19.38 27.97 -24.74
CA ARG A 26 -20.48 27.58 -25.63
C ARG A 26 -21.55 26.80 -24.85
N PRO A 27 -22.42 27.50 -24.10
CA PRO A 27 -23.43 26.86 -23.25
C PRO A 27 -24.36 25.89 -23.99
N GLN A 28 -24.56 26.07 -25.30
CA GLN A 28 -25.33 25.17 -26.16
C GLN A 28 -24.73 23.76 -26.29
N LEU A 29 -23.46 23.56 -25.96
CA LEU A 29 -22.82 22.25 -25.91
C LEU A 29 -23.04 21.53 -24.57
N ARG A 30 -23.53 22.24 -23.55
CA ARG A 30 -23.74 21.67 -22.22
C ARG A 30 -24.98 20.80 -22.21
N THR A 31 -24.81 19.56 -21.77
CA THR A 31 -25.92 18.63 -21.48
C THR A 31 -25.80 18.10 -20.06
N GLU A 32 -26.81 17.36 -19.58
CA GLU A 32 -26.72 16.71 -18.27
C GLU A 32 -25.58 15.70 -18.21
N GLU A 33 -25.32 15.00 -19.31
CA GLU A 33 -24.22 14.02 -19.41
C GLU A 33 -22.88 14.69 -19.73
N HIS A 34 -22.91 15.85 -20.42
CA HIS A 34 -21.72 16.58 -20.86
C HIS A 34 -21.65 17.97 -20.21
N ASN A 35 -21.10 18.03 -19.00
CA ASN A 35 -20.88 19.26 -18.27
C ASN A 35 -19.56 19.21 -17.49
N ALA A 36 -19.15 20.36 -16.93
CA ALA A 36 -17.88 20.44 -16.22
C ALA A 36 -17.78 19.48 -15.02
N GLN A 37 -18.88 19.18 -14.32
CA GLN A 37 -18.83 18.25 -13.19
C GLN A 37 -18.64 16.80 -13.67
N THR A 38 -19.35 16.37 -14.72
CA THR A 38 -19.22 15.02 -15.27
C THR A 38 -17.83 14.82 -15.88
N LEU A 39 -17.29 15.79 -16.61
CA LEU A 39 -15.92 15.77 -17.12
C LEU A 39 -14.89 15.66 -15.99
N PHE A 40 -15.05 16.42 -14.90
CA PHE A 40 -14.13 16.34 -13.78
C PHE A 40 -14.20 14.99 -13.06
N GLU A 41 -15.40 14.42 -12.93
CA GLU A 41 -15.59 13.09 -12.35
C GLU A 41 -14.96 12.00 -13.23
N MET A 42 -15.12 12.09 -14.55
CA MET A 42 -14.46 11.20 -15.51
C MET A 42 -12.94 11.27 -15.37
N TYR A 43 -12.36 12.47 -15.36
CA TYR A 43 -10.94 12.69 -15.13
C TYR A 43 -10.47 12.04 -13.82
N LYS A 44 -11.13 12.33 -12.69
CA LYS A 44 -10.78 11.76 -11.37
C LYS A 44 -10.84 10.23 -11.40
N THR A 45 -11.84 9.66 -12.09
CA THR A 45 -12.01 8.22 -12.23
C THR A 45 -10.89 7.61 -13.05
N GLN A 46 -10.57 8.17 -14.22
CA GLN A 46 -9.48 7.69 -15.07
C GLN A 46 -8.11 7.75 -14.38
N VAL A 47 -7.80 8.87 -13.72
CA VAL A 47 -6.54 9.01 -12.96
C VAL A 47 -6.47 8.00 -11.81
N ARG A 48 -7.59 7.78 -11.11
CA ARG A 48 -7.68 6.78 -10.03
C ARG A 48 -7.46 5.36 -10.57
N GLU A 49 -8.04 5.02 -11.70
CA GLU A 49 -7.87 3.71 -12.32
C GLU A 49 -6.44 3.46 -12.79
N GLU A 50 -5.82 4.44 -13.44
CA GLU A 50 -4.44 4.33 -13.88
C GLU A 50 -3.48 4.24 -12.69
N ALA A 51 -3.72 5.00 -11.61
CA ALA A 51 -3.00 4.87 -10.36
C ALA A 51 -3.11 3.44 -9.77
N ARG A 52 -4.32 2.86 -9.78
CA ARG A 52 -4.57 1.48 -9.31
C ARG A 52 -3.86 0.46 -10.18
N LYS A 53 -3.92 0.57 -11.52
CA LYS A 53 -3.22 -0.31 -12.47
C LYS A 53 -1.71 -0.31 -12.19
N ARG A 54 -1.12 0.87 -12.06
CA ARG A 54 0.31 1.03 -11.74
C ARG A 54 0.66 0.48 -10.36
N GLN A 55 -0.16 0.75 -9.36
CA GLN A 55 0.04 0.20 -8.03
C GLN A 55 0.03 -1.33 -8.07
N LYS A 56 -0.91 -1.96 -8.78
CA LYS A 56 -0.97 -3.41 -8.99
C LYS A 56 0.25 -3.96 -9.72
N ALA A 57 0.86 -3.18 -10.63
CA ALA A 57 2.08 -3.60 -11.32
C ALA A 57 3.36 -3.46 -10.48
N ILE A 58 3.46 -2.39 -9.67
CA ILE A 58 4.67 -2.02 -8.93
C ILE A 58 4.75 -2.71 -7.57
N VAL A 59 3.65 -2.77 -6.82
CA VAL A 59 3.63 -3.37 -5.47
C VAL A 59 4.15 -4.81 -5.44
N PRO A 60 3.71 -5.73 -6.33
CA PRO A 60 4.18 -7.11 -6.26
C PRO A 60 5.64 -7.27 -6.68
N LYS A 61 6.35 -6.23 -7.13
CA LYS A 61 7.77 -6.35 -7.49
C LYS A 61 8.66 -6.49 -6.26
N ILE A 62 8.39 -5.72 -5.20
CA ILE A 62 9.21 -5.78 -3.98
C ILE A 62 9.00 -7.12 -3.27
N ASP A 63 7.75 -7.57 -3.14
CA ASP A 63 7.45 -8.86 -2.50
C ASP A 63 7.99 -10.05 -3.32
N ARG A 64 7.94 -9.96 -4.67
CA ARG A 64 8.56 -10.97 -5.53
C ARG A 64 10.07 -10.98 -5.40
N GLU A 65 10.71 -9.82 -5.31
CA GLU A 65 12.15 -9.72 -5.18
C GLU A 65 12.63 -10.26 -3.83
N ILE A 66 11.92 -9.96 -2.74
CA ILE A 66 12.20 -10.55 -1.42
C ILE A 66 12.11 -12.07 -1.49
N LYS A 67 11.01 -12.62 -2.04
CA LYS A 67 10.85 -14.07 -2.20
C LYS A 67 11.93 -14.71 -3.07
N ARG A 68 12.35 -14.02 -4.14
CA ARG A 68 13.43 -14.48 -5.02
C ARG A 68 14.75 -14.60 -4.25
N LEU A 69 15.10 -13.56 -3.48
CA LEU A 69 16.32 -13.53 -2.67
C LEU A 69 16.27 -14.55 -1.52
N GLU A 70 15.11 -14.73 -0.87
CA GLU A 70 14.92 -15.77 0.14
C GLU A 70 15.12 -17.18 -0.45
N SER A 71 14.62 -17.42 -1.66
CA SER A 71 14.85 -18.68 -2.36
C SER A 71 16.32 -18.87 -2.76
N GLU A 72 16.98 -17.80 -3.21
CA GLU A 72 18.41 -17.82 -3.58
C GLU A 72 19.30 -18.11 -2.37
N GLN A 73 19.00 -17.50 -1.23
CA GLN A 73 19.64 -17.78 0.05
C GLN A 73 19.45 -19.24 0.47
N GLY A 74 18.23 -19.78 0.33
CA GLY A 74 17.94 -21.18 0.61
C GLY A 74 18.71 -22.15 -0.30
N ASN A 75 18.88 -21.80 -1.58
CA ASN A 75 19.66 -22.59 -2.52
C ASN A 75 21.15 -22.62 -2.17
N ILE A 76 21.73 -21.47 -1.80
CA ILE A 76 23.14 -21.36 -1.40
C ILE A 76 23.39 -22.16 -0.11
N ALA A 77 22.48 -22.10 0.85
CA ALA A 77 22.59 -22.86 2.10
C ALA A 77 22.57 -24.38 1.87
N ASN A 78 21.83 -24.86 0.86
CA ASN A 78 21.66 -26.28 0.55
C ASN A 78 22.66 -26.82 -0.48
N ASP A 79 23.56 -25.99 -1.03
CA ASP A 79 24.53 -26.40 -2.05
C ASP A 79 25.73 -27.12 -1.40
N ASN A 80 25.75 -28.46 -1.44
CA ASN A 80 26.82 -29.25 -0.84
C ASN A 80 28.19 -29.13 -1.54
N ASN A 81 28.26 -28.51 -2.72
CA ASN A 81 29.51 -28.37 -3.48
C ASN A 81 30.30 -27.10 -3.15
N ARG A 82 29.73 -26.19 -2.34
CA ARG A 82 30.38 -24.92 -1.97
C ARG A 82 31.05 -24.99 -0.61
N ASP A 83 32.15 -24.26 -0.47
CA ASP A 83 32.82 -24.08 0.82
C ASP A 83 31.92 -23.32 1.81
N ASP A 84 32.00 -23.67 3.08
CA ASP A 84 31.16 -23.08 4.11
C ASP A 84 31.45 -21.57 4.31
N ASN A 85 32.70 -21.13 4.11
CA ASN A 85 33.01 -19.70 4.17
C ASN A 85 32.43 -18.93 2.99
N GLU A 86 32.40 -19.54 1.80
CA GLU A 86 31.81 -18.96 0.60
C GLU A 86 30.28 -18.84 0.76
N LYS A 87 29.61 -19.90 1.26
CA LYS A 87 28.18 -19.86 1.61
C LYS A 87 27.86 -18.75 2.60
N MET A 88 28.65 -18.63 3.66
CA MET A 88 28.41 -17.64 4.71
C MET A 88 28.53 -16.21 4.15
N ARG A 89 29.53 -15.96 3.31
CA ARG A 89 29.75 -14.65 2.68
C ARG A 89 28.61 -14.27 1.74
N GLU A 90 28.23 -15.17 0.83
CA GLU A 90 27.16 -14.89 -0.14
C GLU A 90 25.79 -14.76 0.52
N SER A 91 25.49 -15.62 1.49
CA SER A 91 24.27 -15.54 2.29
C SER A 91 24.19 -14.24 3.10
N GLY A 92 25.33 -13.73 3.57
CA GLY A 92 25.44 -12.43 4.23
C GLY A 92 25.03 -11.27 3.31
N ILE A 93 25.57 -11.23 2.09
CA ILE A 93 25.24 -10.20 1.09
C ILE A 93 23.74 -10.23 0.74
N ILE A 94 23.17 -11.43 0.54
CA ILE A 94 21.75 -11.58 0.24
C ILE A 94 20.87 -11.14 1.43
N SER A 95 21.29 -11.44 2.65
CA SER A 95 20.60 -11.02 3.87
C SER A 95 20.53 -9.50 4.00
N GLU A 96 21.63 -8.81 3.68
CA GLU A 96 21.66 -7.34 3.65
C GLU A 96 20.65 -6.79 2.63
N TRP A 97 20.61 -7.36 1.43
CA TRP A 97 19.65 -6.94 0.40
C TRP A 97 18.20 -7.19 0.79
N ILE A 98 17.90 -8.35 1.39
CA ILE A 98 16.57 -8.65 1.95
C ILE A 98 16.21 -7.62 3.02
N GLN A 99 17.14 -7.29 3.92
CA GLN A 99 16.91 -6.31 4.97
C GLN A 99 16.61 -4.92 4.39
N GLU A 100 17.36 -4.46 3.39
CA GLU A 100 17.10 -3.20 2.71
C GLU A 100 15.72 -3.14 2.05
N LEU A 101 15.33 -4.20 1.35
CA LEU A 101 14.03 -4.29 0.69
C LEU A 101 12.89 -4.31 1.72
N ASN A 102 13.06 -5.03 2.82
CA ASN A 102 12.12 -5.02 3.96
C ASN A 102 11.98 -3.63 4.57
N GLN A 103 13.09 -2.92 4.77
CA GLN A 103 13.05 -1.54 5.25
C GLN A 103 12.29 -0.63 4.29
N LYS A 104 12.52 -0.73 2.98
CA LYS A 104 11.80 0.03 1.94
C LYS A 104 10.29 -0.31 1.97
N HIS A 105 9.95 -1.59 2.08
CA HIS A 105 8.58 -2.07 2.18
C HIS A 105 7.87 -1.51 3.42
N HIS A 106 8.48 -1.62 4.61
CA HIS A 106 7.92 -1.08 5.85
C HIS A 106 7.80 0.45 5.84
N LYS A 107 8.78 1.17 5.30
CA LYS A 107 8.71 2.63 5.10
C LYS A 107 7.51 3.01 4.24
N LYS A 108 7.27 2.29 3.14
CA LYS A 108 6.10 2.49 2.27
C LYS A 108 4.79 2.20 3.00
N LYS A 109 4.71 1.10 3.74
CA LYS A 109 3.53 0.75 4.57
C LYS A 109 3.20 1.84 5.59
N ARG A 110 4.20 2.33 6.34
CA ARG A 110 4.03 3.44 7.29
C ARG A 110 3.58 4.73 6.62
N LYS A 111 4.14 5.06 5.45
CA LYS A 111 3.71 6.22 4.66
C LYS A 111 2.23 6.10 4.25
N ASN A 112 1.79 4.94 3.80
CA ASN A 112 0.39 4.70 3.44
C ASN A 112 -0.53 4.86 4.65
N ILE A 113 -0.16 4.33 5.82
CA ILE A 113 -0.92 4.50 7.06
C ILE A 113 -1.04 5.99 7.42
N ARG A 114 0.04 6.76 7.30
CA ARG A 114 0.03 8.21 7.55
C ARG A 114 -0.88 8.97 6.57
N ILE A 115 -0.83 8.60 5.28
CA ILE A 115 -1.70 9.18 4.26
C ILE A 115 -3.16 8.87 4.57
N LEU A 116 -3.46 7.60 4.91
CA LEU A 116 -4.80 7.18 5.28
C LEU A 116 -5.30 7.91 6.52
N HIS A 117 -4.47 8.02 7.55
CA HIS A 117 -4.79 8.75 8.77
C HIS A 117 -5.12 10.21 8.48
N ARG A 118 -4.33 10.88 7.63
CA ARG A 118 -4.60 12.27 7.22
C ARG A 118 -5.89 12.40 6.39
N LEU A 119 -6.17 11.43 5.53
CA LEU A 119 -7.40 11.42 4.72
C LEU A 119 -8.64 11.20 5.60
N GLU A 120 -8.54 10.27 6.53
CA GLU A 120 -9.63 9.84 7.40
C GLU A 120 -9.79 10.70 8.66
N SER A 121 -8.83 11.59 8.97
CA SER A 121 -8.92 12.49 10.12
C SER A 121 -9.94 13.60 9.94
N GLU A 122 -10.24 13.96 8.69
CA GLU A 122 -11.17 15.05 8.35
C GLU A 122 -12.61 14.54 8.09
N THR A 123 -12.79 13.23 7.94
CA THR A 123 -14.10 12.62 7.66
C THR A 123 -14.48 11.65 8.78
N MET A 124 -15.73 11.69 9.22
CA MET A 124 -16.28 10.75 10.21
C MET A 124 -16.08 9.30 9.73
N SER A 125 -15.08 8.62 10.28
CA SER A 125 -14.63 7.30 9.85
C SER A 125 -14.44 6.36 11.05
N LYS A 126 -14.27 5.05 10.79
CA LYS A 126 -14.01 4.06 11.85
C LYS A 126 -12.71 4.35 12.61
N THR A 127 -11.71 4.90 11.94
CA THR A 127 -10.44 5.31 12.55
C THR A 127 -10.61 6.60 13.34
N TRP A 128 -11.38 7.56 12.81
CA TRP A 128 -11.73 8.79 13.53
C TRP A 128 -12.43 8.52 14.86
N THR A 129 -13.46 7.66 14.86
CA THR A 129 -14.17 7.25 16.08
C THR A 129 -13.32 6.42 17.05
N ALA A 130 -12.20 5.87 16.61
CA ALA A 130 -11.27 5.12 17.45
C ALA A 130 -10.14 5.99 18.03
N ASN A 131 -9.79 7.12 17.41
CA ASN A 131 -8.65 7.97 17.80
C ASN A 131 -8.76 8.55 19.23
N GLY A 132 -9.95 8.60 19.83
CA GLY A 132 -10.17 9.07 21.20
C GLY A 132 -10.50 7.96 22.21
N LYS A 133 -10.51 6.69 21.80
CA LYS A 133 -10.85 5.58 22.69
C LYS A 133 -9.61 5.14 23.46
N GLU A 134 -9.76 4.99 24.78
CA GLU A 134 -8.73 4.37 25.62
C GLU A 134 -8.52 2.91 25.19
N HIS A 135 -7.29 2.55 24.86
CA HIS A 135 -6.92 1.18 24.50
C HIS A 135 -6.50 0.41 25.75
N LYS A 136 -7.28 -0.61 26.11
CA LYS A 136 -6.98 -1.51 27.23
C LYS A 136 -6.07 -2.64 26.75
N PRO A 137 -5.23 -3.25 27.61
CA PRO A 137 -4.36 -4.37 27.22
C PRO A 137 -5.10 -5.57 26.60
N ARG A 138 -6.39 -5.72 26.90
CA ARG A 138 -7.28 -6.75 26.32
C ARG A 138 -7.78 -6.43 24.91
N ASP A 139 -7.62 -5.19 24.47
CA ASP A 139 -8.08 -4.75 23.15
C ASP A 139 -7.10 -5.28 22.10
N GLN A 140 -7.62 -6.06 21.16
CA GLN A 140 -6.78 -6.69 20.15
C GLN A 140 -6.21 -5.65 19.20
N ILE A 141 -4.89 -5.69 19.00
CA ILE A 141 -4.23 -4.89 17.98
C ILE A 141 -4.69 -5.43 16.62
N ARG A 142 -5.42 -4.60 15.86
CA ARG A 142 -5.99 -4.96 14.55
C ARG A 142 -4.96 -5.53 13.57
N ALA A 143 -3.71 -5.08 13.64
CA ALA A 143 -2.63 -5.59 12.79
C ALA A 143 -2.17 -7.03 13.14
N LEU A 144 -2.49 -7.52 14.33
CA LEU A 144 -2.22 -8.88 14.80
C LEU A 144 -3.40 -9.83 14.59
N GLN A 145 -4.51 -9.34 14.02
CA GLN A 145 -5.61 -10.17 13.55
C GLN A 145 -5.13 -10.92 12.30
N THR A 146 -4.46 -12.05 12.51
CA THR A 146 -4.39 -13.10 11.49
C THR A 146 -5.80 -13.64 11.28
N ASN A 147 -6.14 -14.10 10.07
CA ASN A 147 -7.37 -14.86 9.80
C ASN A 147 -7.32 -16.22 10.52
N ARG A 148 -7.09 -16.21 11.83
CA ARG A 148 -7.32 -17.33 12.71
C ARG A 148 -8.83 -17.42 12.80
N THR A 149 -9.37 -18.43 12.11
CA THR A 149 -10.62 -19.09 12.46
C THR A 149 -10.87 -18.98 13.95
N ALA A 150 -12.09 -18.64 14.35
CA ALA A 150 -12.59 -18.47 15.71
C ALA A 150 -12.20 -19.61 16.67
N SER A 151 -10.93 -19.68 17.03
CA SER A 151 -10.39 -20.46 18.12
C SER A 151 -10.44 -19.51 19.29
N ASN A 152 -11.43 -19.69 20.15
CA ASN A 152 -11.57 -19.05 21.44
C ASN A 152 -10.20 -19.07 22.16
N GLY A 153 -9.44 -17.99 22.03
CA GLY A 153 -8.27 -17.75 22.86
C GLY A 153 -8.79 -17.57 24.28
N ASP A 154 -8.36 -18.43 25.19
CA ASP A 154 -8.89 -18.53 26.55
C ASP A 154 -8.79 -17.16 27.25
N MET A 155 -9.94 -16.52 27.51
CA MET A 155 -10.06 -15.11 27.93
C MET A 155 -9.78 -14.89 29.44
N ASN A 156 -9.23 -15.90 30.13
CA ASN A 156 -9.09 -15.89 31.57
C ASN A 156 -7.67 -15.50 32.00
N SER A 157 -7.51 -14.24 32.44
CA SER A 157 -6.22 -13.65 32.85
C SER A 157 -5.50 -14.44 33.96
N LYS A 158 -6.23 -15.18 34.80
CA LYS A 158 -5.65 -16.02 35.87
C LYS A 158 -4.84 -17.22 35.35
N LYS A 159 -5.12 -17.72 34.15
CA LYS A 159 -4.38 -18.83 33.54
C LYS A 159 -3.08 -18.39 32.87
N MET A 160 -3.05 -17.17 32.33
CA MET A 160 -1.89 -16.61 31.63
C MET A 160 -0.73 -16.23 32.57
N ALA A 161 -1.01 -16.02 33.86
CA ALA A 161 0.01 -15.67 34.86
C ALA A 161 0.68 -16.89 35.54
N ARG A 162 0.31 -18.11 35.14
CA ARG A 162 0.88 -19.37 35.66
C ARG A 162 1.51 -20.18 34.55
N THR A 163 2.56 -19.64 33.96
CA THR A 163 3.58 -20.31 33.13
C THR A 163 4.82 -19.45 33.20
#